data_AF-A0A7C3DV34-F1
#
_entry.id   AF-A0A7C3DV34-F1
#
_cell.length_a   1.000
_cell.length_b   1.000
_cell.length_c   1.000
_cell.angle_alpha   90.00
_cell.angle_beta   90.00
_cell.angle_gamma   90.00
#
_symmetry.space_group_name_H-M   'P 1'
#
loop_
_entity.id
_entity.type
_entity.pdbx_description
1 polymer ?
#
loop_
_entity_poly.entity_id
_entity_poly.type
_entity_poly.pdbx_seq_one_letter_code
_entity_poly.pdbx_strand_id
1 'polypeptide(L)' 'MLPLAGIHPVREALRAGHPLDRVHILKGAASPRLQEIIDICRQR' A
#
# COMPACT_ATOMS: atom_id res chain seq x y z
N MET A 1 6.38 4.31 16.87
CA MET A 1 6.58 3.85 15.48
C MET A 1 5.64 4.66 14.61
N LEU A 2 6.15 5.39 13.62
CA LEU A 2 5.30 6.22 12.75
C LEU A 2 4.78 5.38 11.58
N PRO A 3 3.50 5.49 11.21
CA PRO A 3 2.97 4.79 10.05
C PRO A 3 3.59 5.32 8.76
N LEU A 4 3.89 4.41 7.82
CA LEU A 4 4.27 4.79 6.46
C LEU A 4 3.03 5.29 5.72
N ALA A 5 3.06 6.55 5.27
CA ALA A 5 1.89 7.21 4.69
C ALA A 5 2.21 7.79 3.30
N GLY A 6 1.26 7.64 2.38
CA GLY A 6 1.36 8.15 1.02
C GLY A 6 1.57 7.05 -0.02
N ILE A 7 1.13 7.33 -1.25
CA ILE A 7 1.04 6.32 -2.31
C ILE A 7 2.41 5.81 -2.78
N HIS A 8 3.39 6.70 -2.87
CA HIS A 8 4.75 6.36 -3.27
C HIS A 8 5.50 5.55 -2.20
N PRO A 9 5.64 6.03 -0.94
CA PRO A 9 6.38 5.28 0.06
C PRO A 9 5.76 3.91 0.33
N VAL A 10 4.42 3.79 0.40
CA VAL A 10 3.74 2.49 0.58
C VAL A 10 4.03 1.54 -0.58
N ARG A 11 3.97 2.02 -1.82
CA ARG A 11 4.28 1.20 -3.00
C ARG A 11 5.73 0.71 -2.99
N GLU A 12 6.69 1.57 -2.67
CA GLU A 12 8.10 1.18 -2.62
C GLU A 12 8.37 0.17 -1.50
N ALA A 13 7.79 0.35 -0.31
CA ALA A 13 7.89 -0.62 0.79
C ALA A 13 7.30 -1.98 0.41
N LEU A 14 6.13 -1.98 -0.24
CA LEU A 14 5.54 -3.20 -0.80
C LEU A 14 6.51 -3.83 -1.80
N ARG A 15 6.93 -3.13 -2.86
CA ARG A 15 7.86 -3.69 -3.87
C ARG A 15 9.16 -4.22 -3.28
N ALA A 16 9.71 -3.56 -2.27
CA ALA A 16 10.94 -3.96 -1.58
C ALA A 16 10.79 -5.20 -0.68
N GLY A 17 9.58 -5.75 -0.52
CA GLY A 17 9.35 -6.89 0.37
C GLY A 17 9.37 -6.52 1.86
N HIS A 18 9.19 -5.24 2.18
CA HIS A 18 9.16 -4.79 3.57
C HIS A 18 7.96 -5.43 4.29
N PRO A 19 8.14 -5.96 5.51
CA PRO A 19 7.05 -6.59 6.25
C PRO A 19 6.05 -5.51 6.71
N LEU A 20 4.94 -5.40 5.98
CA LEU A 20 3.82 -4.55 6.36
C LEU A 20 2.72 -5.45 6.91
N ASP A 21 2.37 -5.28 8.19
CA ASP A 21 1.31 -6.07 8.83
C ASP A 21 -0.08 -5.74 8.26
N ARG A 22 -0.31 -4.47 7.91
CA ARG A 22 -1.59 -3.98 7.40
C ARG A 22 -1.44 -2.70 6.59
N VAL A 23 -2.19 -2.61 5.49
CA VAL A 23 -2.34 -1.38 4.70
C VAL A 23 -3.76 -0.83 4.90
N HIS A 24 -3.86 0.41 5.38
CA HIS A 24 -5.13 1.10 5.56
C HIS A 24 -5.44 2.00 4.37
N ILE A 25 -6.68 1.95 3.89
CA ILE A 25 -7.15 2.70 2.73
C ILE A 25 -8.38 3.51 3.15
N LEU A 26 -8.45 4.76 2.70
CA LEU A 26 -9.63 5.61 2.92
C LEU A 26 -10.84 4.99 2.22
N LYS A 27 -11.94 4.81 2.95
CA LYS A 27 -13.19 4.28 2.40
C LYS A 27 -13.66 5.15 1.23
N GLY A 28 -13.99 4.50 0.11
CA GLY A 28 -14.47 5.18 -1.10
C GLY A 28 -13.37 5.82 -1.95
N ALA A 29 -12.10 5.78 -1.53
CA ALA A 29 -11.00 6.17 -2.39
C ALA A 29 -10.85 5.15 -3.53
N ALA A 30 -10.81 5.65 -4.76
CA ALA A 30 -10.56 4.86 -5.95
C ALA A 30 -9.59 5.62 -6.86
N SER A 31 -8.48 4.99 -7.20
CA SER A 31 -7.57 5.50 -8.23
C SER A 31 -6.77 4.34 -8.83
N PRO A 32 -6.30 4.45 -10.08
CA PRO A 32 -5.47 3.40 -10.69
C PRO A 32 -4.23 3.05 -9.84
N ARG A 33 -3.60 4.05 -9.23
CA ARG A 33 -2.42 3.85 -8.37
C ARG A 33 -2.76 3.15 -7.05
N LEU A 34 -3.96 3.39 -6.51
CA LEU A 34 -4.44 2.68 -5.32
C LEU A 34 -4.73 1.21 -5.65
N GLN A 35 -5.30 0.95 -6.84
CA GLN A 35 -5.54 -0.40 -7.30
C GLN A 35 -4.22 -1.20 -7.44
N GLU A 36 -3.16 -0.58 -7.97
CA GLU A 36 -1.82 -1.20 -8.01
C GLU A 36 -1.35 -1.65 -6.61
N ILE A 37 -1.53 -0.80 -5.60
CA ILE A 37 -1.18 -1.14 -4.20
C ILE A 37 -2.03 -2.32 -3.70
N ILE A 38 -3.34 -2.31 -3.95
CA ILE A 38 -4.26 -3.39 -3.56
C ILE A 38 -3.84 -4.71 -4.22
N ASP A 39 -3.49 -4.68 -5.50
CA ASP A 39 -3.11 -5.87 -6.26
C ASP A 39 -1.79 -6.46 -5.73
N ILE A 40 -0.79 -5.63 -5.45
CA ILE A 40 0.47 -6.08 -4.82
C ILE A 40 0.21 -6.71 -3.45
N CYS A 41 -0.66 -6.09 -2.63
CA CYS A 41 -1.03 -6.64 -1.32
C CYS A 41 -1.73 -8.00 -1.42
N ARG A 42 -2.49 -8.27 -2.49
CA ARG A 42 -3.22 -9.54 -2.69
C ARG A 42 -2.37 -10.66 -3.27
N GLN A 43 -1.22 -10.34 -3.86
CA GLN A 43 -0.28 -11.30 -4.40
C GLN A 43 0.66 -11.89 -3.34
N ARG A 44 0.52 -11.47 -2.07
CA ARG A 44 1.33 -11.90 -0.92
C ARG A 44 0.43 -12.47 0.16
#